data_AF-A0A4Q2XGW0-F1
#
_entry.id   AF-A0A4Q2XGW0-F1
#
_cell.length_a   1.000
_cell.length_b   1.000
_cell.length_c   1.000
_cell.angle_alpha   90.00
_cell.angle_beta   90.00
_cell.angle_gamma   90.00
#
_symmetry.space_group_name_H-M   'P 1'
#
loop_
_entity.id
_entity.type
_entity.pdbx_description
1 polymer ?
#
loop_
_entity_poly.entity_id
_entity_poly.type
_entity_poly.pdbx_seq_one_letter_code
_entity_poly.pdbx_strand_id
1 'polypeptide(L)'
;MKIAEYHCQRCNDKWLAPDPSEVDWWRNLACERVGFIPQVGAMKWMDNNTDFKSRDIKVIASHQVWEFGKCCHCGRALKDEGMIECKRCGAMNYNFAAGERSPLGVIPIL
;
A
#
# COMPACT_ATOMS: atom_id res chain seq x y z
N MET A 1 8.97 -14.59 -3.58
CA MET A 1 7.78 -13.72 -3.55
C MET A 1 6.76 -14.25 -4.54
N LYS A 2 5.59 -14.68 -4.06
CA LYS A 2 4.46 -15.01 -4.93
C LYS A 2 3.82 -13.73 -5.46
N ILE A 3 3.38 -13.77 -6.72
CA ILE A 3 2.72 -12.66 -7.41
C ILE A 3 1.31 -13.11 -7.77
N ALA A 4 0.34 -12.22 -7.60
CA ALA A 4 -1.06 -12.41 -8.00
C ALA A 4 -1.55 -11.22 -8.83
N GLU A 5 -2.53 -11.46 -9.70
CA GLU A 5 -3.26 -10.40 -10.38
C GLU A 5 -4.39 -9.90 -9.49
N TYR A 6 -4.51 -8.58 -9.37
CA TYR A 6 -5.56 -7.91 -8.61
C TYR A 6 -6.42 -7.03 -9.48
N HIS A 7 -7.62 -6.76 -8.97
CA HIS A 7 -8.60 -5.92 -9.62
C HIS A 7 -9.24 -4.98 -8.60
N CYS A 8 -9.34 -3.69 -8.95
CA CYS A 8 -10.06 -2.71 -8.17
C CYS A 8 -11.49 -2.57 -8.69
N GLN A 9 -12.49 -2.94 -7.89
CA GLN A 9 -13.91 -2.82 -8.28
C GLN A 9 -14.35 -1.37 -8.53
N ARG A 10 -13.61 -0.40 -7.99
CA ARG A 10 -13.91 1.02 -8.15
C ARG A 10 -13.45 1.59 -9.49
N CYS A 11 -12.17 1.45 -9.83
CA CYS A 11 -11.60 2.04 -11.04
C CYS A 11 -11.50 1.04 -12.20
N ASN A 12 -11.83 -0.24 -11.96
CA ASN A 12 -11.74 -1.34 -12.91
C ASN A 12 -10.30 -1.64 -13.39
N ASP A 13 -9.28 -1.10 -12.71
CA ASP A 13 -7.88 -1.38 -13.01
C ASP A 13 -7.48 -2.77 -12.55
N LYS A 14 -6.52 -3.35 -13.29
CA LYS A 14 -5.87 -4.62 -12.98
C LYS A 14 -4.35 -4.52 -12.99
N TRP A 15 -3.67 -5.18 -12.06
CA TRP A 15 -2.21 -5.13 -11.97
C TRP A 15 -1.65 -6.37 -11.25
N LEU A 16 -0.35 -6.62 -11.46
CA LEU A 16 0.39 -7.63 -10.73
C LEU A 16 0.93 -7.02 -9.43
N ALA A 17 0.73 -7.71 -8.30
CA ALA A 17 1.35 -7.34 -7.03
C ALA A 17 1.70 -8.59 -6.22
N PRO A 18 2.47 -8.48 -5.13
CA PRO A 18 2.75 -9.62 -4.27
C PRO A 18 1.46 -10.21 -3.71
N ASP A 19 1.43 -11.52 -3.47
CA ASP A 19 0.29 -12.19 -2.85
C ASP A 19 0.03 -11.58 -1.43
N PRO A 20 -1.21 -11.48 -0.92
CA PRO A 20 -1.46 -10.87 0.38
C PRO A 20 -0.88 -11.73 1.52
N SER A 21 -0.58 -13.01 1.25
CA SER A 21 0.15 -13.89 2.16
C SER A 21 1.63 -13.53 2.32
N GLU A 22 2.20 -12.69 1.45
CA GLU A 22 3.58 -12.18 1.54
C GLU A 22 3.67 -11.01 2.56
N VAL A 23 3.18 -11.25 3.78
CA VAL A 23 3.01 -10.24 4.84
C VAL A 23 4.29 -9.48 5.15
N ASP A 24 5.44 -10.16 5.13
CA ASP A 24 6.73 -9.52 5.42
C ASP A 24 7.15 -8.52 4.34
N TRP A 25 6.79 -8.76 3.06
CA TRP A 25 7.04 -7.79 1.99
C TRP A 25 6.18 -6.54 2.19
N TRP A 26 4.89 -6.73 2.47
CA TRP A 26 3.97 -5.62 2.75
C TRP A 26 4.38 -4.84 3.99
N ARG A 27 4.85 -5.53 5.03
CA ARG A 27 5.40 -4.94 6.25
C ARG A 27 6.69 -4.17 5.97
N ASN A 28 7.63 -4.71 5.19
CA ASN A 28 8.88 -4.01 4.86
C ASN A 28 8.61 -2.76 4.01
N LEU A 29 7.71 -2.86 3.02
CA LEU A 29 7.23 -1.70 2.26
C LEU A 29 6.62 -0.63 3.18
N ALA A 30 5.97 -1.01 4.28
CA ALA A 30 5.39 -0.10 5.27
C ALA A 30 6.38 0.43 6.32
N CYS A 31 7.26 -0.43 6.85
CA CYS A 31 8.19 -0.16 7.96
C CYS A 31 9.37 0.71 7.54
N GLU A 32 9.86 0.60 6.31
CA GLU A 32 10.84 1.56 5.76
C GLU A 32 10.23 2.97 5.56
N ARG A 33 8.93 3.17 5.91
CA ARG A 33 8.12 4.33 5.53
C ARG A 33 7.30 4.96 6.65
N VAL A 34 7.80 4.94 7.88
CA VAL A 34 7.28 5.83 8.92
C VAL A 34 7.59 7.28 8.51
N GLY A 35 6.69 7.90 7.75
CA GLY A 35 6.81 9.28 7.27
C GLY A 35 6.46 9.45 5.80
N PHE A 36 5.15 9.47 5.50
CA PHE A 36 4.57 10.26 4.39
C PHE A 36 5.38 10.29 3.08
N ILE A 37 5.61 9.13 2.45
CA ILE A 37 6.28 9.15 1.14
C ILE A 37 5.25 9.58 0.09
N PRO A 38 5.46 10.70 -0.63
CA PRO A 38 4.65 11.05 -1.78
C PRO A 38 4.63 9.89 -2.77
N GLN A 39 3.56 9.75 -3.55
CA GLN A 39 3.36 8.64 -4.49
C GLN A 39 4.63 8.34 -5.33
N VAL A 40 5.42 9.37 -5.65
CA VAL A 40 6.72 9.28 -6.34
C VAL A 40 7.76 8.41 -5.64
N GLY A 41 7.92 8.52 -4.31
CA GLY A 41 8.90 7.69 -3.61
C GLY A 41 8.44 6.24 -3.48
N ALA A 42 7.13 5.97 -3.39
CA ALA A 42 6.56 4.62 -3.56
C ALA A 42 6.96 4.00 -4.88
N MET A 43 6.77 4.76 -5.95
CA MET A 43 7.11 4.30 -7.28
C MET A 43 8.61 4.01 -7.43
N LYS A 44 9.50 4.92 -7.01
CA LYS A 44 10.96 4.74 -7.13
C LYS A 44 11.49 3.52 -6.37
N TRP A 45 10.99 3.26 -5.16
CA TRP A 45 11.43 2.10 -4.40
C TRP A 45 11.00 0.79 -5.06
N MET A 46 9.75 0.70 -5.51
CA MET A 46 9.26 -0.51 -6.19
C MET A 46 10.02 -0.73 -7.49
N ASP A 47 10.35 0.34 -8.22
CA ASP A 47 11.16 0.28 -9.45
C ASP A 47 12.56 -0.29 -9.20
N ASN A 48 13.16 -0.01 -8.03
CA ASN A 48 14.50 -0.48 -7.67
C ASN A 48 14.54 -1.84 -6.97
N ASN A 49 13.43 -2.32 -6.40
CA ASN A 49 13.42 -3.49 -5.51
C ASN A 49 12.46 -4.60 -5.95
N THR A 50 11.79 -4.43 -7.09
CA THR A 50 10.85 -5.42 -7.63
C THR A 50 10.99 -5.52 -9.13
N ASP A 51 10.58 -6.65 -9.70
CA ASP A 51 10.47 -6.82 -11.16
C ASP A 51 9.13 -6.30 -11.71
N PHE A 52 8.39 -5.48 -10.95
CA PHE A 52 7.12 -4.94 -11.42
C PHE A 52 7.35 -3.91 -12.51
N LYS A 53 6.43 -3.91 -13.49
CA LYS A 53 6.45 -2.91 -14.55
C LYS A 53 5.97 -1.58 -13.99
N SER A 54 6.41 -0.47 -14.58
CA SER A 54 6.04 0.88 -14.15
C SER A 54 4.52 1.11 -14.12
N ARG A 55 3.74 0.38 -14.94
CA ARG A 55 2.28 0.38 -14.87
C ARG A 55 1.77 -0.16 -13.54
N ASP A 56 2.20 -1.36 -13.15
CA ASP A 56 1.75 -2.02 -11.92
C ASP A 56 2.16 -1.20 -10.70
N ILE A 57 3.39 -0.68 -10.71
CA ILE A 57 3.93 0.22 -9.69
C ILE A 57 3.05 1.47 -9.49
N LYS A 58 2.66 2.14 -10.58
CA LYS A 58 1.78 3.32 -10.54
C LYS A 58 0.43 2.98 -9.94
N VAL A 59 -0.15 1.85 -10.34
CA VAL A 59 -1.46 1.41 -9.86
C VAL A 59 -1.38 1.07 -8.37
N ILE A 60 -0.37 0.33 -7.92
CA ILE A 60 -0.15 0.02 -6.50
C ILE A 60 -0.05 1.32 -5.68
N ALA A 61 0.79 2.26 -6.13
CA ALA A 61 0.97 3.53 -5.44
C ALA A 61 -0.32 4.37 -5.35
N SER A 62 -1.23 4.23 -6.31
CA SER A 62 -2.52 4.95 -6.34
C SER A 62 -3.55 4.37 -5.36
N HIS A 63 -3.37 3.12 -4.94
CA HIS A 63 -4.25 2.42 -4.01
C HIS A 63 -3.69 2.37 -2.58
N GLN A 64 -2.56 3.02 -2.31
CA GLN A 64 -1.99 3.13 -0.97
C GLN A 64 -2.87 3.97 -0.05
N VAL A 65 -3.09 3.50 1.20
CA VAL A 65 -3.72 4.35 2.23
C VAL A 65 -2.72 5.39 2.73
N TRP A 66 -3.19 6.64 2.84
CA TRP A 66 -2.40 7.76 3.35
C TRP A 66 -2.55 7.93 4.86
N GLU A 67 -3.70 7.51 5.39
CA GLU A 67 -4.00 7.49 6.81
C GLU A 67 -4.37 6.06 7.19
N PHE A 68 -3.67 5.51 8.19
CA PHE A 68 -3.89 4.13 8.61
C PHE A 68 -5.35 3.90 8.97
N GLY A 69 -5.88 2.77 8.50
CA GLY A 69 -7.24 2.37 8.81
C GLY A 69 -8.26 3.21 8.07
N LYS A 70 -7.88 4.02 7.07
CA LYS A 70 -8.84 4.77 6.23
C LYS A 70 -8.65 4.47 4.76
N CYS A 71 -9.77 4.23 4.08
CA CYS A 71 -9.80 4.04 2.64
C CYS A 71 -9.19 5.25 1.92
N CYS A 72 -8.23 5.00 1.03
CA CYS A 72 -7.52 6.02 0.26
C CYS A 72 -8.47 6.86 -0.62
N HIS A 73 -9.65 6.31 -0.92
CA HIS A 73 -10.63 6.98 -1.74
C HIS A 73 -11.74 7.67 -0.91
N CYS A 74 -12.48 6.91 -0.08
CA CYS A 74 -13.68 7.44 0.57
C CYS A 74 -13.50 7.77 2.06
N GLY A 75 -12.30 7.57 2.62
CA GLY A 75 -11.98 7.84 4.02
C GLY A 75 -12.66 6.92 5.03
N ARG A 76 -13.46 5.93 4.60
CA ARG A 76 -14.11 4.98 5.51
C ARG A 76 -13.07 4.14 6.26
N ALA A 77 -13.36 3.87 7.53
CA ALA A 77 -12.60 2.95 8.35
C ALA A 77 -12.40 1.58 7.67
N LEU A 78 -11.15 1.14 7.57
CA LEU A 78 -10.72 -0.20 7.20
C LEU A 78 -10.38 -0.96 8.49
N LYS A 79 -10.75 -2.24 8.56
CA LYS A 79 -10.67 -3.03 9.80
C LYS A 79 -9.37 -3.81 9.95
N ASP A 80 -8.79 -4.24 8.85
CA ASP A 80 -7.67 -5.18 8.83
C ASP A 80 -6.44 -4.51 8.18
N GLU A 81 -5.28 -5.16 8.23
CA GLU A 81 -4.08 -4.76 7.49
C GLU A 81 -3.94 -5.54 6.17
N GLY A 82 -3.09 -5.03 5.29
CA GLY A 82 -2.78 -5.62 4.00
C GLY A 82 -3.66 -5.09 2.88
N MET A 83 -3.89 -5.94 1.88
CA MET A 83 -4.65 -5.58 0.70
C MET A 83 -6.15 -5.82 0.93
N ILE A 84 -6.95 -4.75 0.95
CA ILE A 84 -8.33 -4.77 1.40
C ILE A 84 -9.24 -3.99 0.46
N GLU A 85 -10.34 -4.64 0.05
CA GLU A 85 -11.41 -3.97 -0.65
C GLU A 85 -12.33 -3.19 0.31
N CYS A 86 -12.53 -1.91 0.03
CA CYS A 86 -13.45 -1.08 0.79
C CYS A 86 -14.90 -1.44 0.50
N LYS A 87 -15.57 -2.07 1.47
CA LYS A 87 -17.01 -2.45 1.40
C LYS A 87 -18.00 -1.31 1.11
N ARG A 88 -17.57 -0.04 1.16
CA ARG A 88 -18.43 1.12 0.81
C ARG A 88 -18.32 1.51 -0.67
N CYS A 89 -17.12 1.52 -1.20
CA CYS A 89 -16.84 2.17 -2.48
C CYS A 89 -16.11 1.28 -3.49
N GLY A 90 -15.85 0.02 -3.13
CA GLY A 90 -15.16 -0.97 -3.98
C GLY A 90 -13.68 -0.66 -4.23
N ALA A 91 -13.12 0.39 -3.62
CA ALA A 91 -11.72 0.72 -3.80
C ALA A 91 -10.85 -0.39 -3.21
N MET A 92 -9.87 -0.88 -3.95
CA MET A 92 -8.79 -1.67 -3.36
C MET A 92 -7.88 -0.74 -2.54
N ASN A 93 -7.41 -1.19 -1.39
CA ASN A 93 -6.56 -0.39 -0.51
C ASN A 93 -5.37 -1.25 -0.08
N TYR A 94 -4.19 -0.67 -0.14
CA TYR A 94 -3.04 -1.20 0.60
C TYR A 94 -3.04 -0.52 1.96
N ASN A 95 -3.70 -1.15 2.94
CA ASN A 95 -3.83 -0.64 4.30
C ASN A 95 -2.69 -1.16 5.16
N PHE A 96 -1.77 -0.28 5.54
CA PHE A 96 -0.63 -0.65 6.35
C PHE A 96 -0.88 -0.18 7.77
N ALA A 97 -0.78 -1.05 8.78
CA ALA A 97 -0.59 -0.52 10.12
C ALA A 97 0.66 0.34 10.10
N ALA A 98 0.49 1.58 10.56
CA ALA A 98 1.55 2.14 11.35
C ALA A 98 1.72 1.13 12.49
N GLY A 99 2.67 0.21 12.33
CA GLY A 99 3.06 -0.69 13.40
C GLY A 99 3.17 0.17 14.65
N GLU A 100 2.74 -0.37 15.80
CA GLU A 100 3.06 0.22 17.10
C GLU A 100 4.42 0.88 16.97
N ARG A 101 4.42 2.22 17.11
CA ARG A 101 5.53 3.13 16.80
C ARG A 101 6.84 2.37 16.65
N SER A 102 7.49 2.44 15.48
CA SER A 102 8.90 2.05 15.38
C SER A 102 9.62 2.51 16.66
N PRO A 103 10.35 1.64 17.36
CA PRO A 103 11.04 2.01 18.61
C PRO A 103 12.04 3.17 18.43
N LEU A 104 12.25 3.63 17.19
CA LEU A 104 13.01 4.82 16.83
C LEU A 104 12.23 6.14 16.99
N GLY A 105 10.98 6.11 17.46
CA GLY A 105 10.19 7.32 17.66
C GLY A 105 9.83 7.99 16.33
N VAL A 106 8.93 8.97 16.43
CA VAL A 106 8.61 9.86 15.31
C VAL A 106 9.91 10.55 14.90
N ILE A 107 10.44 10.28 13.70
CA ILE A 107 11.48 11.14 13.13
C ILE A 107 10.75 12.42 12.71
N PRO A 108 10.97 13.57 13.36
CA PRO A 108 10.43 14.83 12.89
C PRO A 108 11.15 15.14 11.57
N ILE A 109 10.37 15.47 10.55
CA ILE A 109 10.91 15.97 9.28
C ILE A 109 11.54 17.34 9.56
N LEU A 110 12.87 17.43 9.45
CA LEU A 110 13.60 18.68 9.22
C LEU A 110 13.79 18.89 7.72
#